data_AF-A0A1K2HK34-F1
#
_entry.id   AF-A0A1K2HK34-F1
#
_cell.length_a   1.000
_cell.length_b   1.000
_cell.length_c   1.000
_cell.angle_alpha   90.00
_cell.angle_beta   90.00
_cell.angle_gamma   90.00
#
_symmetry.space_group_name_H-M   'P 1'
#
loop_
_entity.id
_entity.type
_entity.pdbx_description
1 polymer ?
#
loop_
_entity_poly.entity_id
_entity_poly.type
_entity_poly.pdbx_seq_one_letter_code
_entity_poly.pdbx_strand_id
1 'polypeptide(L)'
;MKKTQQGFTIIELMVGLSLGLLLAFAVAAIYLQTGQSRNTQTELSRFNDNGRYVLDTYKRIVTQSGYRAWSDAGSSKDNIQLNLAFPAAGDFLAGQTILEKDNELLVRFKGDASKNIIRCDKSDDADYPFLKDASVATTFALYLDSGSLICKIAGEDDSKQILVKNVVDYSLLYGEDTGGAKDQIPDAYVLAGAVGNWSDVYAVKLCFVLKSENAKLLEKPMDYMKCDGSVSDGSAAGRAGDLAMYRTFRSTIMLRNRFK
;
A
#
# COMPACT_ATOMS: atom_id res chain seq x y z
N MET A 1 -77.40 -1.95 -30.74
CA MET A 1 -77.28 -0.97 -29.64
C MET A 1 -75.94 -0.25 -29.77
N LYS A 2 -75.92 1.04 -30.14
CA LYS A 2 -74.67 1.83 -30.21
C LYS A 2 -74.30 2.26 -28.79
N LYS A 3 -73.18 1.75 -28.26
CA LYS A 3 -72.59 2.27 -27.01
C LYS A 3 -72.10 3.69 -27.26
N THR A 4 -72.64 4.65 -26.53
CA THR A 4 -72.14 6.03 -26.49
C THR A 4 -70.81 6.04 -25.74
N GLN A 5 -69.78 6.65 -26.34
CA GLN A 5 -68.52 6.91 -25.65
C GLN A 5 -68.77 7.97 -24.57
N GLN A 6 -68.56 7.61 -23.31
CA GLN A 6 -68.46 8.58 -22.22
C GLN A 6 -67.06 9.18 -22.28
N GLY A 7 -66.95 10.48 -22.54
CA GLY A 7 -65.68 11.20 -22.52
C GLY A 7 -65.11 11.26 -21.10
N PHE A 8 -63.78 11.36 -21.00
CA PHE A 8 -63.08 11.48 -19.72
C PHE A 8 -63.32 12.85 -19.08
N THR A 9 -63.42 12.86 -17.75
CA THR A 9 -63.50 14.12 -17.00
C THR A 9 -62.11 14.76 -16.89
N ILE A 10 -62.05 16.10 -16.88
CA ILE A 10 -60.77 16.84 -16.66
C ILE A 10 -60.09 16.38 -15.36
N ILE A 11 -60.88 16.04 -14.34
CA ILE A 11 -60.39 15.55 -13.04
C ILE A 11 -59.68 14.20 -13.19
N GLU A 12 -60.25 13.23 -13.92
CA GLU A 12 -59.57 11.95 -14.19
C GLU A 12 -58.23 12.14 -14.91
N LEU A 13 -58.16 13.10 -15.83
CA LEU A 13 -56.92 13.40 -16.55
C LEU A 13 -55.87 14.04 -15.63
N MET A 14 -56.27 14.94 -14.74
CA MET A 14 -55.38 15.54 -13.73
C MET A 14 -54.89 14.51 -12.72
N VAL A 15 -55.76 13.60 -12.27
CA VAL A 15 -55.40 12.51 -11.35
C VAL A 15 -54.47 11.51 -12.04
N GLY A 16 -54.76 11.10 -13.28
CA GLY A 16 -53.90 10.20 -14.04
C GLY A 16 -52.50 10.75 -14.27
N LEU A 17 -52.39 12.03 -14.64
CA LEU A 17 -51.10 12.69 -14.86
C LEU A 17 -50.31 12.86 -13.56
N SER A 18 -50.97 13.23 -12.46
CA SER A 18 -50.30 13.36 -11.15
C SER A 18 -49.79 12.02 -10.62
N LEU A 19 -50.56 10.95 -10.75
CA LEU A 19 -50.11 9.59 -10.39
C LEU A 19 -48.97 9.11 -11.29
N GLY A 20 -49.02 9.39 -12.59
CA GLY A 20 -47.94 9.07 -13.52
C GLY A 20 -46.62 9.78 -13.17
N LEU A 21 -46.69 11.07 -12.86
CA LEU A 21 -45.53 11.86 -12.39
C LEU A 21 -44.97 11.35 -11.07
N LEU A 22 -45.84 10.99 -10.12
CA LEU A 22 -45.42 10.44 -8.83
C LEU A 22 -44.68 9.10 -9.00
N LEU A 23 -45.21 8.21 -9.85
CA LEU A 23 -44.55 6.94 -10.16
C LEU A 23 -43.20 7.15 -10.88
N ALA A 24 -43.15 8.06 -11.86
CA ALA A 24 -41.91 8.37 -12.57
C ALA A 24 -40.84 8.94 -11.63
N PHE A 25 -41.22 9.84 -10.72
CA PHE A 25 -40.31 10.38 -9.70
C PHE A 25 -39.77 9.29 -8.77
N ALA A 26 -40.63 8.38 -8.29
CA ALA A 26 -40.22 7.28 -7.43
C ALA A 26 -39.19 6.36 -8.12
N VAL A 27 -39.43 6.00 -9.39
CA VAL A 27 -38.50 5.16 -10.18
C VAL A 27 -37.17 5.89 -10.41
N ALA A 28 -37.21 7.18 -10.74
CA ALA A 28 -36.00 7.98 -10.93
C ALA A 28 -35.16 8.07 -9.64
N ALA A 29 -35.80 8.27 -8.48
CA ALA A 29 -35.11 8.32 -7.19
C ALA A 29 -34.40 7.00 -6.86
N ILE A 30 -35.06 5.86 -7.07
CA ILE A 30 -34.47 4.53 -6.87
C ILE A 30 -33.25 4.32 -7.78
N TYR A 31 -33.36 4.72 -9.05
CA TYR A 31 -32.27 4.59 -10.01
C TYR A 31 -31.02 5.39 -9.59
N LEU A 32 -31.21 6.66 -9.18
CA LEU A 32 -30.12 7.53 -8.72
C LEU A 32 -29.43 6.98 -7.46
N GLN A 33 -30.22 6.55 -6.47
CA GLN A 33 -29.68 5.96 -5.24
C GLN A 33 -28.90 4.66 -5.51
N THR A 34 -29.41 3.84 -6.43
CA THR A 34 -28.73 2.60 -6.84
C THR A 34 -27.39 2.89 -7.53
N GLY A 35 -27.31 3.94 -8.35
CA GLY A 35 -26.08 4.36 -9.02
C GLY A 35 -24.99 4.80 -8.04
N GLN A 36 -25.31 5.65 -7.07
CA GLN A 36 -24.37 6.10 -6.05
C GLN A 36 -23.85 4.94 -5.18
N SER A 37 -24.74 4.03 -4.79
CA SER A 37 -24.38 2.83 -4.05
C SER A 37 -23.39 1.95 -4.83
N ARG A 38 -23.65 1.72 -6.13
CA ARG A 38 -22.75 0.93 -7.00
C ARG A 38 -21.35 1.53 -7.11
N ASN A 39 -21.24 2.85 -7.22
CA ASN A 39 -19.94 3.53 -7.30
C ASN A 39 -19.16 3.36 -5.99
N THR A 40 -19.83 3.55 -4.86
CA THR A 40 -19.23 3.40 -3.52
C THR A 40 -18.73 1.96 -3.30
N GLN A 41 -19.53 0.96 -3.69
CA GLN A 41 -19.14 -0.45 -3.58
C GLN A 41 -17.94 -0.80 -4.48
N THR A 42 -17.89 -0.23 -5.69
CA THR A 42 -16.77 -0.44 -6.62
C THR A 42 -15.47 0.12 -6.05
N GLU A 43 -15.52 1.32 -5.48
CA GLU A 43 -14.33 1.97 -4.88
C GLU A 43 -13.88 1.25 -3.60
N LEU A 44 -14.81 0.70 -2.81
CA LEU A 44 -14.46 -0.13 -1.67
C LEU A 44 -13.71 -1.41 -2.08
N SER A 45 -14.14 -2.07 -3.16
CA SER A 45 -13.45 -3.22 -3.75
C SER A 45 -12.06 -2.84 -4.24
N ARG A 46 -11.94 -1.72 -4.98
CA ARG A 46 -10.64 -1.20 -5.44
C ARG A 46 -9.68 -0.92 -4.29
N PHE A 47 -10.15 -0.34 -3.18
CA PHE A 47 -9.31 -0.16 -2.01
C PHE A 47 -8.85 -1.47 -1.39
N ASN A 48 -9.73 -2.47 -1.30
CA ASN A 48 -9.33 -3.79 -0.78
C ASN A 48 -8.25 -4.43 -1.65
N ASP A 49 -8.42 -4.38 -2.96
CA ASP A 49 -7.50 -4.99 -3.91
C ASP A 49 -6.15 -4.26 -3.91
N ASN A 50 -6.16 -2.92 -4.05
CA ASN A 50 -4.96 -2.09 -4.04
C ASN A 50 -4.24 -2.17 -2.69
N GLY A 51 -4.98 -2.07 -1.59
CA GLY A 51 -4.43 -2.15 -0.25
C GLY A 51 -3.78 -3.51 0.01
N ARG A 52 -4.45 -4.61 -0.36
CA ARG A 52 -3.88 -5.96 -0.22
C ARG A 52 -2.66 -6.15 -1.11
N TYR A 53 -2.68 -5.66 -2.34
CA TYR A 53 -1.55 -5.76 -3.27
C TYR A 53 -0.30 -5.06 -2.74
N VAL A 54 -0.44 -3.83 -2.23
CA VAL A 54 0.66 -3.07 -1.64
C VAL A 54 1.18 -3.75 -0.37
N LEU A 55 0.28 -4.16 0.52
CA LEU A 55 0.66 -4.85 1.76
C LEU A 55 1.41 -6.16 1.48
N ASP A 56 0.95 -6.95 0.50
CA ASP A 56 1.63 -8.19 0.09
C ASP A 56 3.01 -7.91 -0.52
N THR A 57 3.10 -6.92 -1.40
CA THR A 57 4.36 -6.54 -2.04
C THR A 57 5.39 -6.04 -1.03
N TYR A 58 5.02 -5.11 -0.15
CA TYR A 58 5.90 -4.63 0.93
C TYR A 58 6.29 -5.77 1.86
N LYS A 59 5.33 -6.60 2.29
CA LYS A 59 5.60 -7.74 3.15
C LYS A 59 6.62 -8.68 2.51
N ARG A 60 6.41 -9.04 1.25
CA ARG A 60 7.31 -9.93 0.51
C ARG A 60 8.72 -9.36 0.42
N ILE A 61 8.87 -8.11 -0.01
CA ILE A 61 10.18 -7.49 -0.21
C ILE A 61 10.92 -7.29 1.11
N VAL A 62 10.24 -6.80 2.16
CA VAL A 62 10.85 -6.59 3.48
C VAL A 62 11.20 -7.91 4.16
N THR A 63 10.36 -8.95 4.04
CA THR A 63 10.68 -10.28 4.61
C THR A 63 11.82 -10.97 3.88
N GLN A 64 12.01 -10.71 2.58
CA GLN A 64 13.15 -11.17 1.80
C GLN A 64 14.44 -10.41 2.10
N SER A 65 14.41 -9.28 2.82
CA SER A 65 15.62 -8.53 3.19
C SER A 65 16.68 -9.44 3.80
N GLY A 66 17.94 -9.27 3.37
CA GLY A 66 19.05 -10.10 3.84
C GLY A 66 19.04 -11.57 3.38
N TYR A 67 18.13 -11.96 2.47
CA TYR A 67 18.16 -13.31 1.90
C TYR A 67 19.45 -13.54 1.12
N ARG A 68 20.04 -14.71 1.32
CA ARG A 68 21.29 -15.15 0.70
C ARG A 68 21.29 -16.66 0.53
N ALA A 69 21.86 -17.14 -0.57
CA ALA A 69 22.05 -18.57 -0.77
C ALA A 69 23.06 -19.12 0.24
N TRP A 70 22.82 -20.35 0.71
CA TRP A 70 23.73 -21.03 1.64
C TRP A 70 25.13 -21.23 1.06
N SER A 71 25.23 -21.45 -0.26
CA SER A 71 26.50 -21.67 -0.96
C SER A 71 27.44 -20.47 -0.98
N ASP A 72 26.91 -19.25 -0.78
CA ASP A 72 27.72 -18.02 -0.72
C ASP A 72 28.34 -17.81 0.67
N ALA A 73 27.94 -18.64 1.63
CA ALA A 73 28.55 -18.71 2.93
C ALA A 73 29.59 -19.81 2.93
N GLY A 74 30.86 -19.43 3.11
CA GLY A 74 31.94 -20.38 3.37
C GLY A 74 31.48 -21.46 4.36
N SER A 75 31.80 -22.71 3.99
CA SER A 75 31.28 -24.00 4.45
C SER A 75 31.23 -24.26 5.97
N SER A 76 30.48 -23.47 6.74
CA SER A 76 30.22 -23.73 8.16
C SER A 76 28.78 -23.41 8.52
N LYS A 77 28.15 -24.33 9.26
CA LYS A 77 26.75 -24.23 9.69
C LYS A 77 26.53 -23.18 10.79
N ASP A 78 27.59 -22.58 11.30
CA ASP A 78 27.57 -21.59 12.38
C ASP A 78 27.62 -20.18 11.79
N ASN A 79 26.44 -19.58 11.61
CA ASN A 79 26.23 -18.17 11.23
C ASN A 79 26.97 -17.71 9.98
N ILE A 80 26.26 -17.73 8.84
CA ILE A 80 26.64 -16.89 7.70
C ILE A 80 26.69 -15.44 8.20
N GLN A 81 27.87 -14.92 8.46
CA GLN A 81 28.03 -13.57 9.00
C GLN A 81 27.44 -12.59 7.99
N LEU A 82 26.40 -11.85 8.41
CA LEU A 82 25.61 -10.99 7.52
C LEU A 82 26.51 -9.92 6.85
N ASN A 83 27.58 -9.52 7.54
CA ASN A 83 28.60 -8.60 7.05
C ASN A 83 29.46 -9.15 5.90
N LEU A 84 29.65 -10.47 5.79
CA LEU A 84 30.39 -11.10 4.70
C LEU A 84 29.51 -11.27 3.47
N ALA A 85 28.26 -11.68 3.67
CA ALA A 85 27.29 -11.84 2.58
C ALA A 85 26.84 -10.50 2.00
N PHE A 86 26.80 -9.46 2.83
CA PHE A 86 26.43 -8.10 2.48
C PHE A 86 27.53 -7.13 2.96
N PRO A 87 28.63 -7.00 2.19
CA PRO A 87 29.67 -6.03 2.50
C PRO A 87 29.15 -4.58 2.43
N ALA A 88 29.95 -3.64 2.92
CA ALA A 88 29.63 -2.22 2.77
C ALA A 88 29.59 -1.86 1.28
N ALA A 89 28.46 -1.29 0.82
CA ALA A 89 28.24 -0.94 -0.58
C ALA A 89 27.19 0.17 -0.67
N GLY A 90 27.51 1.22 -1.40
CA GLY A 90 26.68 2.43 -1.44
C GLY A 90 26.53 3.02 -0.03
N ASP A 91 25.29 3.28 0.38
CA ASP A 91 24.95 3.84 1.70
C ASP A 91 24.88 2.79 2.82
N PHE A 92 24.95 1.49 2.48
CA PHE A 92 24.88 0.44 3.48
C PHE A 92 26.25 0.15 4.10
N LEU A 93 26.27 0.06 5.44
CA LEU A 93 27.39 -0.55 6.17
C LEU A 93 27.35 -2.08 6.01
N ALA A 94 28.46 -2.73 6.35
CA ALA A 94 28.55 -4.19 6.29
C ALA A 94 27.51 -4.84 7.23
N GLY A 95 26.70 -5.74 6.69
CA GLY A 95 25.68 -6.49 7.43
C GLY A 95 24.33 -5.80 7.60
N GLN A 96 24.19 -4.52 7.22
CA GLN A 96 22.87 -3.89 7.16
C GLN A 96 22.05 -4.49 6.01
N THR A 97 20.75 -4.71 6.16
CA THR A 97 19.91 -5.25 5.08
C THR A 97 18.79 -4.31 4.67
N ILE A 98 18.51 -3.33 5.53
CA ILE A 98 17.58 -2.23 5.29
C ILE A 98 18.20 -0.92 5.76
N LEU A 99 17.80 0.17 5.12
CA LEU A 99 18.13 1.54 5.45
C LEU A 99 17.00 2.42 4.91
N GLU A 100 16.70 3.55 5.54
CA GLU A 100 15.96 4.62 4.87
C GLU A 100 16.89 5.78 4.59
N LYS A 101 16.81 6.31 3.37
CA LYS A 101 17.55 7.51 2.98
C LYS A 101 16.71 8.28 1.96
N ASP A 102 16.67 9.60 2.10
CA ASP A 102 15.93 10.49 1.19
C ASP A 102 14.45 10.09 1.02
N ASN A 103 13.81 9.62 2.11
CA ASN A 103 12.45 9.07 2.15
C ASN A 103 12.24 7.81 1.27
N GLU A 104 13.32 7.15 0.85
CA GLU A 104 13.29 5.84 0.20
C GLU A 104 13.69 4.74 1.20
N LEU A 105 12.81 3.75 1.39
CA LEU A 105 13.17 2.51 2.07
C LEU A 105 13.99 1.65 1.13
N LEU A 106 15.27 1.53 1.44
CA LEU A 106 16.21 0.68 0.74
C LEU A 106 16.23 -0.70 1.39
N VAL A 107 16.01 -1.74 0.59
CA VAL A 107 16.00 -3.13 1.03
C VAL A 107 16.92 -3.94 0.13
N ARG A 108 17.93 -4.58 0.69
CA ARG A 108 18.87 -5.39 -0.09
C ARG A 108 18.81 -6.87 0.23
N PHE A 109 18.84 -7.69 -0.81
CA PHE A 109 18.92 -9.15 -0.75
C PHE A 109 19.48 -9.72 -2.05
N LYS A 110 19.90 -10.98 -2.01
CA LYS A 110 20.37 -11.74 -3.17
C LYS A 110 19.22 -12.55 -3.78
N GLY A 111 19.38 -12.97 -5.03
CA GLY A 111 18.49 -13.89 -5.71
C GLY A 111 18.76 -15.36 -5.38
N ASP A 112 18.06 -16.24 -6.10
CA ASP A 112 18.29 -17.68 -6.08
C ASP A 112 18.05 -18.27 -7.47
N ALA A 113 18.97 -19.12 -7.93
CA ALA A 113 18.86 -19.87 -9.17
C ALA A 113 17.56 -20.71 -9.25
N SER A 114 17.02 -21.12 -8.09
CA SER A 114 15.79 -21.90 -7.99
C SER A 114 14.50 -21.07 -8.06
N LYS A 115 14.58 -19.76 -8.34
CA LYS A 115 13.43 -18.87 -8.56
C LYS A 115 12.48 -18.75 -7.36
N ASN A 116 13.02 -18.71 -6.15
CA ASN A 116 12.24 -18.55 -4.91
C ASN A 116 12.12 -17.10 -4.44
N ILE A 117 12.91 -16.20 -4.99
CA ILE A 117 13.00 -14.80 -4.59
C ILE A 117 12.31 -13.94 -5.64
N ILE A 118 11.41 -13.07 -5.20
CA ILE A 118 10.58 -12.25 -6.09
C ILE A 118 11.00 -10.78 -5.98
N ARG A 119 11.18 -10.11 -7.12
CA ARG A 119 11.47 -8.67 -7.20
C ARG A 119 10.20 -7.83 -7.30
N CYS A 120 10.27 -6.51 -7.09
CA CYS A 120 9.11 -5.61 -7.17
C CYS A 120 9.23 -4.49 -8.21
N ASP A 121 10.40 -4.36 -8.82
CA ASP A 121 10.71 -3.40 -9.86
C ASP A 121 10.17 -3.88 -11.22
N LYS A 122 10.20 -2.97 -12.20
CA LYS A 122 9.91 -3.29 -13.59
C LYS A 122 11.15 -3.90 -14.23
N SER A 123 11.01 -5.08 -14.83
CA SER A 123 12.08 -5.72 -15.59
C SER A 123 11.53 -6.47 -16.80
N ASP A 124 12.28 -6.43 -17.89
CA ASP A 124 11.99 -7.16 -19.12
C ASP A 124 12.84 -8.45 -19.25
N ASP A 125 13.49 -8.89 -18.16
CA ASP A 125 14.23 -10.16 -18.10
C ASP A 125 13.27 -11.36 -18.23
N ALA A 126 13.71 -12.40 -18.95
CA ALA A 126 13.00 -13.66 -19.10
C ALA A 126 12.74 -14.38 -17.76
N ASP A 127 13.52 -14.08 -16.73
CA ASP A 127 13.34 -14.64 -15.39
C ASP A 127 12.33 -13.86 -14.52
N TYR A 128 11.77 -12.74 -14.99
CA TYR A 128 10.74 -11.98 -14.27
C TYR A 128 9.51 -12.85 -13.92
N PRO A 129 8.96 -12.78 -12.69
CA PRO A 129 9.27 -11.84 -11.61
C PRO A 129 10.33 -12.33 -10.60
N PHE A 130 11.12 -13.34 -10.96
CA PHE A 130 12.09 -13.95 -10.05
C PHE A 130 13.46 -13.25 -10.12
N LEU A 131 14.07 -13.02 -8.96
CA LEU A 131 15.45 -12.57 -8.87
C LEU A 131 16.36 -13.79 -8.78
N LYS A 132 17.14 -14.03 -9.83
CA LYS A 132 17.91 -15.27 -10.01
C LYS A 132 19.35 -15.20 -9.52
N ASP A 133 19.98 -14.03 -9.61
CA ASP A 133 21.39 -13.88 -9.29
C ASP A 133 21.64 -13.96 -7.78
N ALA A 134 22.20 -15.09 -7.33
CA ALA A 134 22.58 -15.28 -5.94
C ALA A 134 23.88 -14.55 -5.58
N SER A 135 24.77 -14.30 -6.55
CA SER A 135 26.10 -13.75 -6.30
C SER A 135 26.05 -12.25 -6.00
N VAL A 136 25.14 -11.52 -6.64
CA VAL A 136 25.01 -10.07 -6.52
C VAL A 136 23.88 -9.69 -5.57
N ALA A 137 24.17 -8.81 -4.61
CA ALA A 137 23.13 -8.21 -3.78
C ALA A 137 22.43 -7.08 -4.55
N THR A 138 21.12 -7.21 -4.77
CA THR A 138 20.30 -6.17 -5.38
C THR A 138 19.61 -5.35 -4.30
N THR A 139 19.60 -4.03 -4.45
CA THR A 139 18.92 -3.11 -3.54
C THR A 139 17.66 -2.58 -4.22
N PHE A 140 16.51 -2.77 -3.57
CA PHE A 140 15.23 -2.20 -3.99
C PHE A 140 14.91 -0.96 -3.17
N ALA A 141 14.41 0.08 -3.81
CA ALA A 141 13.92 1.30 -3.19
C ALA A 141 12.39 1.33 -3.25
N LEU A 142 11.75 1.46 -2.08
CA LEU A 142 10.31 1.64 -1.92
C LEU A 142 10.03 3.03 -1.38
N TYR A 143 9.22 3.81 -2.07
CA TYR A 143 9.00 5.21 -1.72
C TYR A 143 7.67 5.74 -2.25
N LEU A 144 7.26 6.89 -1.71
CA LEU A 144 6.15 7.67 -2.21
C LEU A 144 6.68 8.78 -3.12
N ASP A 145 6.20 8.82 -4.36
CA ASP A 145 6.46 9.92 -5.28
C ASP A 145 5.15 10.41 -5.89
N SER A 146 4.89 11.71 -5.74
CA SER A 146 3.77 12.39 -6.41
C SER A 146 2.41 11.68 -6.22
N GLY A 147 2.17 11.13 -5.02
CA GLY A 147 0.95 10.39 -4.69
C GLY A 147 0.88 8.95 -5.20
N SER A 148 1.99 8.38 -5.67
CA SER A 148 2.11 6.99 -6.10
C SER A 148 3.18 6.26 -5.29
N LEU A 149 2.87 5.07 -4.78
CA LEU A 149 3.90 4.21 -4.20
C LEU A 149 4.63 3.50 -5.32
N ILE A 150 5.95 3.56 -5.29
CA ILE A 150 6.83 3.04 -6.33
C ILE A 150 7.80 2.02 -5.70
N CYS A 151 8.11 0.97 -6.45
CA CYS A 151 9.29 0.15 -6.24
C CYS A 151 10.22 0.25 -7.46
N LYS A 152 11.53 0.38 -7.22
CA LYS A 152 12.57 0.32 -8.25
C LYS A 152 13.82 -0.38 -7.71
N ILE A 153 14.75 -0.72 -8.57
CA ILE A 153 16.14 -0.96 -8.17
C ILE A 153 16.78 0.39 -7.83
N ALA A 154 17.46 0.46 -6.68
CA ALA A 154 18.12 1.67 -6.23
C ALA A 154 19.21 2.09 -7.24
N GLY A 155 19.13 3.34 -7.70
CA GLY A 155 20.02 3.87 -8.74
C GLY A 155 19.59 3.61 -10.19
N GLU A 156 18.52 2.85 -10.43
CA GLU A 156 18.03 2.52 -11.78
C GLU A 156 16.61 3.06 -12.00
N ASP A 157 16.50 4.26 -12.55
CA ASP A 157 15.20 4.93 -12.70
C ASP A 157 14.26 4.28 -13.74
N ASP A 158 14.80 3.57 -14.73
CA ASP A 158 13.98 2.85 -15.74
C ASP A 158 13.27 1.62 -15.16
N SER A 159 13.70 1.15 -13.98
CA SER A 159 13.10 0.02 -13.26
C SER A 159 11.90 0.43 -12.40
N LYS A 160 11.45 1.69 -12.46
CA LYS A 160 10.30 2.19 -11.70
C LYS A 160 9.02 1.42 -12.02
N GLN A 161 8.45 0.80 -10.99
CA GLN A 161 7.16 0.14 -11.01
C GLN A 161 6.20 0.84 -10.05
N ILE A 162 5.07 1.33 -10.57
CA ILE A 162 4.02 1.90 -9.75
C ILE A 162 3.24 0.76 -9.10
N LEU A 163 3.20 0.74 -7.77
CA LEU A 163 2.45 -0.24 -6.99
C LEU A 163 1.00 0.18 -6.80
N VAL A 164 0.77 1.46 -6.49
CA VAL A 164 -0.56 2.05 -6.33
C VAL A 164 -0.49 3.56 -6.52
N LYS A 165 -1.60 4.17 -6.94
CA LYS A 165 -1.78 5.61 -7.07
C LYS A 165 -2.75 6.15 -6.01
N ASN A 166 -2.84 7.48 -5.92
CA ASN A 166 -3.73 8.21 -5.00
C ASN A 166 -3.44 7.92 -3.52
N VAL A 167 -2.15 7.85 -3.18
CA VAL A 167 -1.69 7.79 -1.79
C VAL A 167 -1.57 9.21 -1.27
N VAL A 168 -2.28 9.52 -0.19
CA VAL A 168 -2.32 10.87 0.40
C VAL A 168 -1.47 11.01 1.66
N ASP A 169 -1.15 9.88 2.29
CA ASP A 169 -0.31 9.81 3.47
C ASP A 169 0.46 8.49 3.45
N TYR A 170 1.72 8.52 3.84
CA TYR A 170 2.65 7.39 3.84
C TYR A 170 3.67 7.59 4.95
N SER A 171 3.89 6.56 5.76
CA SER A 171 4.87 6.59 6.84
C SER A 171 5.42 5.21 7.10
N LEU A 172 6.72 5.18 7.41
CA LEU A 172 7.43 4.01 7.89
C LEU A 172 7.95 4.26 9.29
N LEU A 173 7.79 3.26 10.15
CA LEU A 173 8.44 3.21 11.46
C LEU A 173 9.29 1.95 11.55
N TYR A 174 10.45 2.08 12.17
CA TYR A 174 11.46 1.04 12.29
C TYR A 174 11.49 0.51 13.71
N GLY A 175 11.28 -0.79 13.85
CA GLY A 175 11.32 -1.49 15.12
C GLY A 175 12.75 -1.82 15.49
N GLU A 176 13.34 -1.09 16.43
CA GLU A 176 14.71 -1.30 16.94
C GLU A 176 14.67 -2.11 18.24
N ASP A 177 15.50 -3.14 18.32
CA ASP A 177 15.82 -3.85 19.57
C ASP A 177 16.87 -2.99 20.29
N THR A 178 16.45 -2.28 21.33
CA THR A 178 17.29 -1.32 22.08
C THR A 178 17.57 -1.80 23.50
N GLY A 179 17.00 -2.94 23.90
CA GLY A 179 17.13 -3.55 25.20
C GLY A 179 18.57 -3.92 25.56
N GLY A 180 18.84 -3.97 26.86
CA GLY A 180 20.16 -4.35 27.40
C GLY A 180 20.55 -5.81 27.09
N ALA A 181 19.56 -6.67 26.84
CA ALA A 181 19.76 -8.00 26.26
C ALA A 181 19.11 -8.00 24.87
N LYS A 182 19.94 -8.01 23.82
CA LYS A 182 19.48 -8.06 22.42
C LYS A 182 18.82 -9.41 22.15
N ASP A 183 17.50 -9.48 22.31
CA ASP A 183 16.68 -10.67 22.14
C ASP A 183 16.06 -10.77 20.73
N GLN A 184 16.42 -9.83 19.83
CA GLN A 184 15.94 -9.71 18.46
C GLN A 184 14.45 -9.33 18.36
N ILE A 185 13.87 -8.83 19.46
CA ILE A 185 12.50 -8.33 19.49
C ILE A 185 12.54 -6.80 19.55
N PRO A 186 11.82 -6.09 18.66
CA PRO A 186 11.74 -4.64 18.73
C PRO A 186 11.12 -4.14 20.05
N ASP A 187 11.83 -3.24 20.75
CA ASP A 187 11.32 -2.56 21.95
C ASP A 187 10.58 -1.26 21.60
N ALA A 188 11.05 -0.58 20.55
CA ALA A 188 10.56 0.73 20.15
C ALA A 188 10.40 0.83 18.64
N TYR A 189 9.41 1.61 18.20
CA TYR A 189 9.18 1.94 16.80
C TYR A 189 9.45 3.42 16.57
N VAL A 190 10.45 3.74 15.77
CA VAL A 190 10.92 5.11 15.56
C VAL A 190 10.96 5.47 14.07
N LEU A 191 10.92 6.76 13.74
CA LEU A 191 11.15 7.23 12.37
C LEU A 191 12.62 7.01 11.98
N ALA A 192 12.92 6.96 10.67
CA ALA A 192 14.27 6.73 10.15
C ALA A 192 15.35 7.61 10.79
N GLY A 193 15.10 8.92 10.92
CA GLY A 193 16.05 9.88 11.50
C GLY A 193 16.32 9.70 13.00
N ALA A 194 15.53 8.87 13.69
CA ALA A 194 15.68 8.56 15.10
C ALA A 194 16.20 7.13 15.35
N VAL A 195 16.46 6.35 14.30
CA VAL A 195 17.10 5.03 14.44
C VAL A 195 18.53 5.21 14.91
N GLY A 196 18.88 4.65 16.07
CA GLY A 196 20.24 4.74 16.61
C GLY A 196 21.22 3.87 15.82
N ASN A 197 20.82 2.63 15.54
CA ASN A 197 21.62 1.67 14.80
C ASN A 197 20.75 0.82 13.87
N TRP A 198 20.90 1.00 12.55
CA TRP A 198 20.23 0.18 11.54
C TRP A 198 20.61 -1.32 11.62
N SER A 199 21.70 -1.65 12.31
CA SER A 199 22.09 -3.03 12.64
C SER A 199 21.19 -3.70 13.70
N ASP A 200 20.33 -2.93 14.37
CA ASP A 200 19.44 -3.41 15.44
C ASP A 200 17.95 -3.35 15.06
N VAL A 201 17.62 -3.09 13.78
CA VAL A 201 16.23 -2.99 13.31
C VAL A 201 15.65 -4.36 12.90
N TYR A 202 14.64 -4.87 13.59
CA TYR A 202 14.04 -6.18 13.30
C TYR A 202 12.65 -6.12 12.69
N ALA A 203 12.02 -4.95 12.64
CA ALA A 203 10.71 -4.77 12.01
C ALA A 203 10.57 -3.46 11.24
N VAL A 204 9.66 -3.44 10.27
CA VAL A 204 9.16 -2.22 9.62
C VAL A 204 7.64 -2.18 9.79
N LYS A 205 7.12 -1.10 10.34
CA LYS A 205 5.70 -0.80 10.43
C LYS A 205 5.36 0.19 9.30
N LEU A 206 4.61 -0.32 8.33
CA LEU A 206 4.11 0.41 7.18
C LEU A 206 2.73 1.01 7.50
N CYS A 207 2.55 2.27 7.12
CA CYS A 207 1.24 2.90 7.00
C CYS A 207 1.10 3.65 5.68
N PHE A 208 -0.06 3.54 5.04
CA PHE A 208 -0.43 4.39 3.91
C PHE A 208 -1.94 4.63 3.89
N VAL A 209 -2.35 5.76 3.32
CA VAL A 209 -3.76 6.12 3.13
C VAL A 209 -4.05 6.25 1.64
N LEU A 210 -5.03 5.48 1.17
CA LEU A 210 -5.54 5.59 -0.20
C LEU A 210 -6.74 6.55 -0.24
N LYS A 211 -6.82 7.31 -1.33
CA LYS A 211 -7.94 8.16 -1.69
C LYS A 211 -8.62 7.62 -2.94
N SER A 212 -9.95 7.74 -3.02
CA SER A 212 -10.72 7.27 -4.18
C SER A 212 -10.37 8.09 -5.42
N GLU A 213 -10.41 7.44 -6.59
CA GLU A 213 -10.18 8.13 -7.87
C GLU A 213 -11.28 9.16 -8.13
N ASN A 214 -12.52 8.82 -7.77
CA ASN A 214 -13.64 9.74 -7.88
C ASN A 214 -13.75 10.60 -6.62
N ALA A 215 -13.67 11.92 -6.80
CA ALA A 215 -13.71 12.91 -5.73
C ALA A 215 -15.14 13.24 -5.22
N LYS A 216 -16.19 12.67 -5.83
CA LYS A 216 -17.61 12.96 -5.51
C LYS A 216 -18.43 11.68 -5.32
N LEU A 217 -18.05 10.88 -4.34
CA LEU A 217 -18.77 9.66 -3.96
C LEU A 217 -19.71 9.89 -2.77
N LEU A 218 -19.28 10.72 -1.83
CA LEU A 218 -19.96 10.95 -0.56
C LEU A 218 -20.85 12.20 -0.61
N GLU A 219 -21.85 12.26 0.26
CA GLU A 219 -22.69 13.46 0.44
C GLU A 219 -22.09 14.44 1.45
N LYS A 220 -21.18 13.97 2.31
CA LYS A 220 -20.46 14.74 3.32
C LYS A 220 -19.00 14.29 3.36
N PRO A 221 -18.05 15.16 3.72
CA PRO A 221 -16.67 14.76 3.95
C PRO A 221 -16.58 13.64 4.98
N MET A 222 -15.69 12.67 4.72
CA MET A 222 -15.40 11.54 5.60
C MET A 222 -14.16 11.83 6.44
N ASP A 223 -14.21 11.45 7.71
CA ASP A 223 -13.03 11.41 8.58
C ASP A 223 -12.24 10.11 8.33
N TYR A 224 -10.91 10.19 8.31
CA TYR A 224 -10.02 9.03 8.22
C TYR A 224 -8.84 9.17 9.20
N MET A 225 -8.19 8.05 9.50
CA MET A 225 -7.03 8.03 10.38
C MET A 225 -5.76 8.26 9.57
N LYS A 226 -4.97 9.28 9.91
CA LYS A 226 -3.65 9.53 9.32
C LYS A 226 -2.63 8.52 9.83
N CYS A 227 -1.45 8.50 9.22
CA CYS A 227 -0.41 7.57 9.60
C CYS A 227 0.22 7.87 10.96
N ASP A 228 0.22 9.12 11.39
CA ASP A 228 0.63 9.54 12.75
C ASP A 228 -0.39 9.15 13.84
N GLY A 229 -1.57 8.63 13.47
CA GLY A 229 -2.64 8.26 14.39
C GLY A 229 -3.63 9.38 14.71
N SER A 230 -3.39 10.60 14.23
CA SER A 230 -4.40 11.65 14.27
C SER A 230 -5.56 11.32 13.34
N VAL A 231 -6.74 11.84 13.65
CA VAL A 231 -7.90 11.78 12.75
C VAL A 231 -7.85 13.02 11.87
N SER A 232 -8.12 12.87 10.57
CA SER A 232 -8.48 14.02 9.73
C SER A 232 -9.83 14.50 10.24
N ASP A 233 -9.84 15.38 11.23
CA ASP A 233 -11.07 15.94 11.69
C ASP A 233 -11.65 16.78 10.56
N GLY A 234 -12.96 16.80 10.48
CA GLY A 234 -13.67 17.77 9.70
C GLY A 234 -13.42 19.22 10.18
N SER A 235 -12.20 19.73 10.25
CA SER A 235 -11.92 21.14 10.51
C SER A 235 -10.72 21.63 9.67
N ALA A 236 -10.58 22.94 9.50
CA ALA A 236 -9.76 23.58 8.47
C ALA A 236 -8.21 23.48 8.68
N ALA A 237 -7.71 22.50 9.43
CA ALA A 237 -6.29 22.37 9.78
C ALA A 237 -5.62 21.08 9.29
N GLY A 238 -6.20 20.37 8.31
CA GLY A 238 -5.54 19.21 7.69
C GLY A 238 -6.49 18.21 7.03
N ARG A 239 -7.51 18.73 6.33
CA ARG A 239 -8.66 18.00 5.79
C ARG A 239 -8.43 17.42 4.40
N ALA A 240 -9.08 16.29 4.18
CA ALA A 240 -9.82 16.06 2.94
C ALA A 240 -11.09 16.93 2.96
N GLY A 241 -11.05 18.10 2.32
CA GLY A 241 -12.22 18.99 2.19
C GLY A 241 -13.20 18.54 1.11
N ASP A 242 -13.09 17.29 0.66
CA ASP A 242 -13.77 16.76 -0.51
C ASP A 242 -14.74 15.62 -0.17
N LEU A 243 -15.42 15.14 -1.21
CA LEU A 243 -16.42 14.09 -1.14
C LEU A 243 -15.83 12.75 -1.60
N ALA A 244 -14.51 12.59 -1.48
CA ALA A 244 -13.78 11.38 -1.78
C ALA A 244 -13.85 10.41 -0.60
N MET A 245 -13.68 9.12 -0.88
CA MET A 245 -13.48 8.12 0.16
C MET A 245 -11.99 7.99 0.47
N TYR A 246 -11.69 7.65 1.72
CA TYR A 246 -10.34 7.43 2.20
C TYR A 246 -10.27 6.11 2.95
N ARG A 247 -9.12 5.45 2.87
CA ARG A 247 -8.88 4.24 3.66
C ARG A 247 -7.42 4.08 4.06
N THR A 248 -7.22 3.90 5.35
CA THR A 248 -5.91 3.69 5.98
C THR A 248 -5.58 2.21 6.04
N PHE A 249 -4.37 1.86 5.63
CA PHE A 249 -3.80 0.53 5.73
C PHE A 249 -2.57 0.57 6.63
N ARG A 250 -2.44 -0.42 7.51
CA ARG A 250 -1.30 -0.56 8.42
C ARG A 250 -0.87 -2.01 8.50
N SER A 251 0.43 -2.25 8.54
CA SER A 251 0.99 -3.59 8.76
C SER A 251 2.36 -3.49 9.40
N THR A 252 2.69 -4.48 10.22
CA THR A 252 4.04 -4.62 10.81
C THR A 252 4.68 -5.88 10.23
N ILE A 253 5.87 -5.71 9.65
CA ILE A 253 6.58 -6.74 8.92
C ILE A 253 7.92 -6.98 9.60
N MET A 254 8.19 -8.22 9.99
CA MET A 254 9.46 -8.63 10.62
C MET A 254 10.50 -8.99 9.55
N LEU A 255 11.78 -8.71 9.83
CA LEU A 255 12.91 -9.04 8.97
C LEU A 255 13.36 -10.49 9.19
N ARG A 256 12.74 -11.43 8.49
CA ARG A 256 12.90 -12.87 8.74
C ARG A 256 14.34 -13.38 8.64
N ASN A 257 15.14 -12.90 7.69
CA ASN A 257 16.52 -13.39 7.49
C ASN A 257 17.55 -12.71 8.39
N ARG A 258 17.09 -11.88 9.33
CA ARG A 258 17.92 -11.21 10.35
C ARG A 258 18.01 -12.01 11.65
N PHE A 259 17.02 -12.88 11.91
CA PHE A 259 17.03 -13.78 13.06
C PHE A 259 18.14 -14.82 12.90
N LYS A 260 18.84 -15.11 13.99
CA LYS A 260 19.89 -16.14 14.03
C LYS A 260 19.30 -17.52 14.30
#